data_AF-A0A5M6IG36-F1
#
_entry.id   AF-A0A5M6IG36-F1
#
_cell.length_a   1.000
_cell.length_b   1.000
_cell.length_c   1.000
_cell.angle_alpha   90.00
_cell.angle_beta   90.00
_cell.angle_gamma   90.00
#
_symmetry.space_group_name_H-M   'P 1'
#
loop_
_entity.id
_entity.type
_entity.pdbx_description
1 polymer ?
#
loop_
_entity_poly.entity_id
_entity_poly.type
_entity_poly.pdbx_seq_one_letter_code
_entity_poly.pdbx_strand_id
1 'polypeptide(L)'
;MMKGRTAPRSLVLGVGLVAALVVGLLTVKVIWTNEDSRVDDRPAHVPTDALWVGGADGGVYMLLQRVDSDPVGWMRGCIFFETTPSLEYQGAFEASGGGAVSLVDDPPTAWDGDTIHLESGRTLSARTPFTPNWDATGPERCDLSVVKVPE
;
A
#
# COMPACT_ATOMS: atom_id res chain seq x y z
N MET A 1 50.07 -43.64 -37.60
CA MET A 1 49.74 -43.79 -39.04
C MET A 1 48.51 -44.70 -39.12
N MET A 2 47.50 -44.34 -39.94
CA MET A 2 46.17 -44.97 -40.15
C MET A 2 45.16 -44.75 -39.00
N LYS A 3 44.01 -44.05 -39.10
CA LYS A 3 42.97 -43.74 -40.12
C LYS A 3 41.82 -44.77 -40.19
N GLY A 4 40.62 -44.34 -39.77
CA GLY A 4 39.30 -44.92 -40.07
C GLY A 4 38.26 -44.44 -39.03
N ARG A 5 37.36 -43.47 -39.30
CA ARG A 5 36.07 -43.55 -40.05
C ARG A 5 35.26 -44.78 -39.61
N THR A 6 33.97 -44.75 -39.23
CA THR A 6 32.84 -43.84 -39.47
C THR A 6 31.67 -44.35 -38.59
N ALA A 7 30.77 -43.48 -38.13
CA ALA A 7 29.52 -43.84 -37.43
C ALA A 7 28.51 -44.57 -38.36
N PRO A 8 27.44 -45.24 -37.85
CA PRO A 8 26.18 -44.50 -37.60
C PRO A 8 25.23 -45.03 -36.48
N ARG A 9 24.50 -44.07 -35.90
CA ARG A 9 23.07 -44.02 -35.53
C ARG A 9 22.39 -45.27 -34.94
N SER A 10 21.78 -45.11 -33.75
CA SER A 10 20.36 -45.43 -33.50
C SER A 10 19.83 -44.84 -32.17
N LEU A 11 18.64 -44.23 -32.25
CA LEU A 11 17.58 -44.04 -31.24
C LEU A 11 17.98 -43.54 -29.83
N VAL A 12 17.81 -42.26 -29.49
CA VAL A 12 16.55 -41.62 -29.00
C VAL A 12 15.73 -42.53 -28.08
N LEU A 13 15.75 -42.25 -26.77
CA LEU A 13 14.59 -41.85 -25.95
C LEU A 13 14.96 -42.02 -24.46
N GLY A 14 14.62 -41.03 -23.63
CA GLY A 14 14.41 -41.31 -22.20
C GLY A 14 15.35 -40.66 -21.19
N VAL A 15 15.76 -39.40 -21.37
CA VAL A 15 16.19 -38.58 -20.22
C VAL A 15 15.59 -37.19 -20.37
N GLY A 16 14.26 -37.12 -20.24
CA GLY A 16 13.51 -35.87 -20.35
C GLY A 16 12.36 -35.80 -19.35
N LEU A 17 12.43 -36.51 -18.22
CA LEU A 17 11.32 -36.58 -17.27
C LEU A 17 11.76 -36.55 -15.80
N VAL A 18 12.88 -35.88 -15.48
CA VAL A 18 13.26 -35.60 -14.09
C VAL A 18 13.39 -34.10 -13.81
N ALA A 19 13.49 -33.25 -14.83
CA ALA A 19 13.64 -31.80 -14.64
C ALA A 19 12.31 -31.02 -14.53
N ALA A 20 11.15 -31.64 -14.77
CA ALA A 20 9.86 -30.93 -14.79
C ALA A 20 9.09 -30.96 -13.45
N LEU A 21 9.48 -31.81 -12.50
CA LEU A 21 8.70 -32.04 -11.28
C LEU A 21 9.18 -31.26 -10.04
N VAL A 22 10.34 -30.59 -10.12
CA VAL A 22 10.86 -29.77 -9.01
C VAL A 22 10.55 -28.27 -9.17
N VAL A 23 10.20 -27.80 -10.37
CA VAL A 23 9.86 -26.38 -10.61
C VAL A 23 8.35 -26.09 -10.40
N GLY A 24 7.50 -27.12 -10.43
CA GLY A 24 6.04 -26.95 -10.25
C GLY A 24 5.58 -26.69 -8.80
N LEU A 25 6.43 -26.99 -7.81
CA LEU A 25 6.09 -26.85 -6.37
C LEU A 25 6.39 -25.46 -5.78
N LEU A 26 6.96 -24.54 -6.57
CA LEU A 26 7.25 -23.16 -6.16
C LEU A 26 6.29 -22.13 -6.77
N THR A 27 5.11 -22.57 -7.22
CA THR A 27 3.98 -21.64 -7.37
C THR A 27 3.26 -21.56 -6.03
N VAL A 28 3.93 -21.00 -5.02
CA VAL A 28 3.23 -20.39 -3.89
C VAL A 28 2.39 -19.29 -4.54
N LYS A 29 1.14 -19.62 -4.88
CA LYS A 29 0.11 -18.62 -5.04
C LYS A 29 0.05 -17.94 -3.69
N VAL A 30 0.75 -16.83 -3.55
CA VAL A 30 0.48 -15.84 -2.53
C VAL A 30 -0.92 -15.36 -2.88
N ILE A 31 -1.92 -16.08 -2.36
CA ILE A 31 -3.28 -15.60 -2.32
C ILE A 31 -3.17 -14.45 -1.32
N TRP A 32 -3.03 -13.23 -1.84
CA TRP A 32 -3.26 -12.01 -1.08
C TRP A 32 -4.74 -12.02 -0.72
N THR A 33 -5.09 -12.73 0.34
CA THR A 33 -6.32 -12.45 1.07
C THR A 33 -6.09 -11.09 1.69
N ASN A 34 -6.67 -10.05 1.08
CA ASN A 34 -6.95 -8.80 1.77
C ASN A 34 -7.91 -9.17 2.90
N GLU A 35 -7.34 -9.50 4.06
CA GLU A 35 -8.08 -9.65 5.29
C GLU A 35 -8.63 -8.28 5.66
N ASP A 36 -9.84 -7.99 5.17
CA ASP A 36 -10.75 -7.02 5.77
C ASP A 36 -11.33 -7.61 7.08
N SER A 37 -10.50 -8.33 7.85
CA SER A 37 -10.88 -9.11 9.04
C SER A 37 -10.83 -8.27 10.31
N ARG A 38 -10.41 -7.00 10.24
CA ARG A 38 -10.20 -6.15 11.43
C ARG A 38 -11.33 -5.16 11.72
N VAL A 39 -12.45 -5.23 11.02
CA VAL A 39 -13.60 -4.36 11.31
C VAL A 39 -14.07 -4.54 12.76
N ASP A 40 -14.01 -5.76 13.32
CA ASP A 40 -14.44 -6.06 14.69
C ASP A 40 -13.40 -5.66 15.77
N ASP A 41 -12.12 -5.48 15.40
CA ASP A 41 -11.04 -5.08 16.32
C ASP A 41 -10.68 -3.59 16.20
N ARG A 42 -11.53 -2.77 15.56
CA ARG A 42 -11.25 -1.35 15.37
C ARG A 42 -11.13 -0.62 16.73
N PRO A 43 -10.02 0.09 16.97
CA PRO A 43 -9.86 0.86 18.19
C PRO A 43 -10.91 1.96 18.32
N ALA A 44 -11.42 2.20 19.53
CA ALA A 44 -12.49 3.17 19.77
C ALA A 44 -12.12 4.62 19.42
N HIS A 45 -10.82 4.96 19.36
CA HIS A 45 -10.34 6.29 18.98
C HIS A 45 -10.28 6.50 17.45
N VAL A 46 -10.43 5.45 16.66
CA VAL A 46 -10.38 5.51 15.20
C VAL A 46 -11.80 5.74 14.65
N PRO A 47 -12.03 6.79 13.84
CA PRO A 47 -13.32 7.00 13.18
C PRO A 47 -13.75 5.80 12.34
N THR A 48 -15.05 5.48 12.30
CA THR A 48 -15.58 4.29 11.58
C THR A 48 -15.38 4.33 10.07
N ASP A 49 -15.23 5.53 9.51
CA ASP A 49 -15.00 5.80 8.08
C ASP A 49 -13.51 5.80 7.70
N ALA A 50 -12.59 5.69 8.67
CA ALA A 50 -11.18 5.52 8.35
C ALA A 50 -10.90 4.15 7.73
N LEU A 51 -10.03 4.08 6.72
CA LEU A 51 -9.61 2.84 6.08
C LEU A 51 -8.39 2.26 6.79
N TRP A 52 -8.39 0.96 7.06
CA TRP A 52 -7.18 0.26 7.52
C TRP A 52 -6.20 0.09 6.36
N VAL A 53 -4.95 0.50 6.57
CA VAL A 53 -3.87 0.36 5.60
C VAL A 53 -2.65 -0.21 6.32
N GLY A 54 -2.34 -1.48 6.05
CA GLY A 54 -1.26 -2.19 6.72
C GLY A 54 -1.29 -3.70 6.49
N GLY A 55 -0.40 -4.40 7.18
CA GLY A 55 -0.24 -5.85 7.10
C GLY A 55 -0.21 -6.53 8.47
N ALA A 56 0.31 -7.76 8.49
CA ALA A 56 0.44 -8.54 9.71
C ALA A 56 1.34 -7.85 10.76
N ASP A 57 2.34 -7.10 10.31
CA ASP A 57 3.33 -6.41 11.15
C ASP A 57 2.82 -5.04 11.67
N GLY A 58 1.56 -4.70 11.38
CA GLY A 58 0.93 -3.46 11.79
C GLY A 58 0.54 -2.57 10.61
N GLY A 59 0.04 -1.38 10.94
CA GLY A 59 -0.49 -0.44 9.98
C GLY A 59 -1.05 0.81 10.64
N VAL A 60 -1.75 1.58 9.82
CA VAL A 60 -2.43 2.80 10.23
C VAL A 60 -3.87 2.79 9.73
N TYR A 61 -4.71 3.59 10.39
CA TYR A 61 -6.01 3.94 9.84
C TYR A 61 -5.92 5.30 9.16
N MET A 62 -6.57 5.46 8.01
CA MET A 62 -6.54 6.68 7.21
C MET A 62 -7.94 7.22 6.99
N LEU A 63 -8.16 8.48 7.33
CA LEU A 63 -9.33 9.22 6.86
C LEU A 63 -8.86 10.19 5.78
N LEU A 64 -9.32 10.01 4.55
CA LEU A 64 -8.94 10.84 3.41
C LEU A 64 -10.19 11.42 2.76
N GLN A 65 -10.16 12.71 2.44
CA GLN A 65 -11.29 13.41 1.85
C GLN A 65 -10.85 14.33 0.72
N ARG A 66 -11.60 14.28 -0.37
CA ARG A 66 -11.55 15.28 -1.44
C ARG A 66 -12.44 16.47 -1.02
N VAL A 67 -11.91 17.69 -1.11
CA VAL A 67 -12.69 18.92 -0.93
C VAL A 67 -12.78 19.64 -2.27
N ASP A 68 -13.98 20.04 -2.68
CA ASP A 68 -14.24 20.62 -4.00
C ASP A 68 -13.51 21.95 -4.25
N SER A 69 -13.24 22.71 -3.19
CA SER A 69 -12.49 23.97 -3.27
C SER A 69 -10.99 23.78 -3.47
N ASP A 70 -10.45 22.58 -3.25
CA ASP A 70 -9.01 22.32 -3.33
C ASP A 70 -8.60 22.03 -4.79
N PRO A 71 -7.35 22.32 -5.20
CA PRO A 71 -6.90 22.05 -6.56
C PRO A 71 -7.01 20.56 -6.91
N VAL A 72 -7.16 20.22 -8.19
CA VAL A 72 -7.26 18.82 -8.65
C VAL A 72 -6.02 18.03 -8.19
N GLY A 73 -6.24 16.81 -7.68
CA GLY A 73 -5.16 15.95 -7.17
C GLY A 73 -4.80 16.17 -5.71
N TRP A 74 -5.42 17.15 -5.05
CA TRP A 74 -5.27 17.36 -3.61
C TRP A 74 -6.32 16.64 -2.79
N MET A 75 -5.91 16.16 -1.63
CA MET A 75 -6.77 15.57 -0.61
C MET A 75 -6.37 16.09 0.77
N ARG A 76 -7.32 16.11 1.69
CA ARG A 76 -7.05 16.34 3.12
C ARG A 76 -7.18 15.03 3.84
N GLY A 77 -6.43 14.83 4.91
CA GLY A 77 -6.57 13.60 5.65
C GLY A 77 -5.93 13.57 7.02
N CYS A 78 -6.23 12.48 7.71
CA CYS A 78 -5.70 12.14 9.01
C CYS A 78 -5.21 10.68 9.01
N ILE A 79 -4.11 10.45 9.71
CA ILE A 79 -3.52 9.13 9.93
C ILE A 79 -3.59 8.84 11.43
N PHE A 80 -4.13 7.68 11.79
CA PHE A 80 -4.30 7.24 13.17
C PHE A 80 -3.49 5.97 13.40
N PHE A 81 -2.79 5.91 14.53
CA PHE A 81 -2.16 4.67 14.96
C PHE A 81 -3.22 3.66 15.43
N GLU A 82 -2.97 2.38 15.16
CA GLU A 82 -3.81 1.28 15.63
C GLU A 82 -3.84 1.20 17.16
N THR A 83 -2.69 1.36 17.81
CA THR A 83 -2.51 0.96 19.22
C THR A 83 -2.62 2.11 20.20
N THR A 84 -2.42 3.36 19.76
CA THR A 84 -2.43 4.54 20.61
C THR A 84 -3.50 5.52 20.14
N PRO A 85 -4.19 6.23 21.07
CA PRO A 85 -5.15 7.27 20.74
C PRO A 85 -4.43 8.56 20.32
N SER A 86 -3.51 8.43 19.38
CA SER A 86 -2.63 9.47 18.88
C SER A 86 -2.87 9.62 17.39
N LEU A 87 -3.02 10.88 16.98
CA LEU A 87 -3.04 11.22 15.57
C LEU A 87 -1.58 11.33 15.10
N GLU A 88 -1.25 10.50 14.10
CA GLU A 88 0.09 10.44 13.54
C GLU A 88 0.32 11.58 12.55
N TYR A 89 -0.74 11.94 11.82
CA TYR A 89 -0.70 13.04 10.87
C TYR A 89 -2.07 13.63 10.65
N GLN A 90 -2.14 14.94 10.43
CA GLN A 90 -3.30 15.65 9.92
C GLN A 90 -2.79 16.70 8.96
N GLY A 91 -3.27 16.66 7.72
CA GLY A 91 -2.67 17.49 6.69
C GLY A 91 -3.23 17.34 5.29
N ALA A 92 -2.60 18.07 4.38
CA ALA A 92 -2.91 18.01 2.95
C ALA A 92 -1.93 17.08 2.23
N PHE A 93 -2.45 16.33 1.27
CA PHE A 93 -1.70 15.45 0.40
C PHE A 93 -1.90 15.83 -1.06
N GLU A 94 -0.86 15.64 -1.87
CA GLU A 94 -0.89 15.88 -3.31
C GLU A 94 -0.57 14.60 -4.08
N ALA A 95 -1.37 14.32 -5.10
CA ALA A 95 -1.21 13.17 -5.96
C ALA A 95 -0.04 13.30 -6.95
N SER A 96 0.74 12.23 -7.09
CA SER A 96 1.74 12.14 -8.15
C SER A 96 1.08 12.07 -9.54
N GLY A 97 1.75 12.67 -10.52
CA GLY A 97 1.29 12.75 -11.90
C GLY A 97 0.14 13.73 -12.16
N GLY A 98 -0.36 14.41 -11.12
CA GLY A 98 -1.51 15.32 -11.22
C GLY A 98 -2.83 14.57 -11.50
N GLY A 99 -3.92 15.34 -11.67
CA GLY A 99 -5.25 14.77 -11.93
C GLY A 99 -5.96 14.25 -10.69
N ALA A 100 -7.25 13.95 -10.83
CA ALA A 100 -8.08 13.49 -9.72
C ALA A 100 -7.64 12.11 -9.20
N VAL A 101 -7.93 11.86 -7.93
CA VAL A 101 -7.74 10.56 -7.27
C VAL A 101 -9.10 10.07 -6.81
N SER A 102 -9.41 8.81 -7.10
CA SER A 102 -10.59 8.10 -6.61
C SER A 102 -10.10 7.00 -5.68
N LEU A 103 -10.37 7.11 -4.38
CA LEU A 103 -9.93 6.09 -3.41
C LEU A 103 -10.75 4.79 -3.51
N VAL A 104 -11.84 4.81 -4.26
CA VAL A 104 -12.63 3.61 -4.58
C VAL A 104 -11.97 2.81 -5.70
N ASP A 105 -11.47 3.50 -6.72
CA ASP A 105 -10.85 2.85 -7.90
C ASP A 105 -9.34 2.65 -7.73
N ASP A 106 -8.71 3.40 -6.84
CA ASP A 106 -7.27 3.42 -6.58
C ASP A 106 -7.01 3.49 -5.06
N PRO A 107 -7.33 2.41 -4.32
CA PRO A 107 -7.30 2.42 -2.87
C PRO A 107 -5.86 2.54 -2.32
N PRO A 108 -5.69 3.14 -1.13
CA PRO A 108 -4.43 3.12 -0.41
C PRO A 108 -3.96 1.69 -0.09
N THR A 109 -2.67 1.43 -0.26
CA THR A 109 -2.03 0.13 -0.02
C THR A 109 -0.94 0.20 1.05
N ALA A 110 -0.31 1.36 1.25
CA ALA A 110 0.72 1.53 2.28
C ALA A 110 0.86 3.00 2.74
N TRP A 111 1.45 3.15 3.93
CA TRP A 111 1.95 4.41 4.51
C TRP A 111 3.40 4.21 4.92
N ASP A 112 4.29 5.14 4.55
CA ASP A 112 5.71 5.09 4.93
C ASP A 112 6.16 6.25 5.83
N GLY A 113 5.23 7.11 6.26
CA GLY A 113 5.48 8.22 7.18
C GLY A 113 5.30 9.60 6.54
N ASP A 114 5.43 9.72 5.22
CA ASP A 114 5.10 10.95 4.49
C ASP A 114 4.34 10.72 3.18
N THR A 115 4.28 9.47 2.71
CA THR A 115 3.68 9.12 1.43
C THR A 115 2.70 7.96 1.57
N ILE A 116 1.50 8.16 1.01
CA ILE A 116 0.49 7.11 0.85
C ILE A 116 0.68 6.51 -0.53
N HIS A 117 0.87 5.19 -0.60
CA HIS A 117 0.98 4.45 -1.86
C HIS A 117 -0.40 3.95 -2.27
N LEU A 118 -0.75 4.09 -3.55
CA LEU A 118 -2.03 3.66 -4.11
C LEU A 118 -1.84 2.40 -4.98
N GLU A 119 -2.91 1.63 -5.17
CA GLU A 119 -2.89 0.37 -5.92
C GLU A 119 -2.36 0.53 -7.37
N SER A 120 -2.65 1.66 -8.01
CA SER A 120 -2.19 2.00 -9.36
C SER A 120 -0.69 2.27 -9.47
N GLY A 121 0.03 2.36 -8.34
CA GLY A 121 1.41 2.82 -8.26
C GLY A 121 1.57 4.34 -8.21
N ARG A 122 0.46 5.09 -8.20
CA ARG A 122 0.45 6.51 -7.83
C ARG A 122 0.66 6.66 -6.32
N THR A 123 0.91 7.89 -5.92
CA THR A 123 1.17 8.26 -4.52
C THR A 123 0.43 9.53 -4.15
N LEU A 124 0.11 9.69 -2.86
CA LEU A 124 -0.31 10.94 -2.24
C LEU A 124 0.78 11.36 -1.24
N SER A 125 1.55 12.39 -1.55
CA SER A 125 2.63 12.86 -0.67
C SER A 125 2.13 13.97 0.25
N ALA A 126 2.47 13.88 1.53
CA ALA A 126 2.23 14.91 2.52
C ALA A 126 2.88 16.24 2.10
N ARG A 127 2.08 17.32 2.14
CA ARG A 127 2.53 18.68 1.76
C ARG A 127 2.46 19.68 2.89
N THR A 128 1.69 19.39 3.94
CA THR A 128 1.77 20.16 5.18
C THR A 128 2.82 19.53 6.11
N PRO A 129 3.53 20.35 6.90
CA PRO A 129 4.51 19.86 7.86
C PRO A 129 3.95 18.73 8.72
N PHE A 130 4.72 17.65 8.83
CA PHE A 130 4.44 16.55 9.74
C PHE A 130 4.36 17.10 11.17
N THR A 131 3.17 17.03 11.79
CA THR A 131 2.96 17.43 13.18
C THR A 131 2.59 16.19 13.98
N PRO A 132 3.58 15.32 14.30
CA PRO A 132 3.29 14.11 15.04
C PRO A 132 2.91 14.48 16.47
N ASN A 133 1.78 13.95 16.96
CA ASN A 133 1.26 14.30 18.28
C ASN A 133 1.87 13.45 19.42
N TRP A 134 3.16 13.09 19.34
CA TRP A 134 3.78 12.33 20.44
C TRP A 134 4.00 13.17 21.71
N ASP A 135 3.89 14.51 21.61
CA ASP A 135 4.15 15.47 22.69
C ASP A 135 2.89 16.18 23.24
N ALA A 136 1.70 15.64 23.00
CA ALA A 136 0.42 16.08 23.61
C ALA A 136 -0.02 17.53 23.30
N THR A 137 0.57 18.18 22.29
CA THR A 137 0.18 19.54 21.87
C THR A 137 -0.62 19.58 20.56
N GLY A 138 -0.74 18.44 19.86
CA GLY A 138 -1.54 18.31 18.65
C GLY A 138 -3.03 18.05 18.93
N PRO A 139 -3.89 18.19 17.91
CA PRO A 139 -5.31 17.91 18.07
C PRO A 139 -5.53 16.44 18.44
N GLU A 140 -6.32 16.19 19.47
CA GLU A 140 -6.72 14.82 19.91
C GLU A 140 -7.68 14.16 18.91
N ARG A 141 -8.20 14.91 17.94
CA ARG A 141 -9.20 14.47 16.96
C ARG A 141 -8.88 15.03 15.60
N CYS A 142 -9.19 14.24 14.57
CA CYS A 142 -9.11 14.69 13.21
C CYS A 142 -10.12 15.82 12.94
N ASP A 143 -9.62 16.95 12.45
CA ASP A 143 -10.44 18.05 11.93
C ASP A 143 -9.91 18.48 10.55
N LEU A 144 -10.54 17.98 9.49
CA LEU A 144 -10.15 18.30 8.12
C LEU A 144 -10.51 19.75 7.71
N SER A 145 -11.36 20.43 8.48
CA SER A 145 -11.77 21.81 8.17
C SER A 145 -10.66 22.82 8.44
N VAL A 146 -9.75 22.52 9.38
CA VAL A 146 -8.60 23.39 9.72
C VAL A 146 -7.37 23.12 8.86
N VAL A 147 -7.36 22.03 8.09
CA VAL A 147 -6.27 21.70 7.16
C VAL A 147 -6.25 22.71 6.02
N LYS A 148 -5.10 23.34 5.82
CA LYS A 148 -4.85 24.27 4.71
C LYS A 148 -4.05 23.57 3.63
N VAL A 149 -4.53 23.67 2.38
CA VAL A 149 -3.75 23.29 1.21
C VAL A 149 -2.74 24.41 0.92
N PRO A 150 -1.43 24.11 0.80
CA PRO A 150 -0.44 25.08 0.34
C PRO A 150 -0.79 25.66 -1.03
N GLU A 151 -0.52 26.94 -1.23
CA GLU A 151 -0.68 27.63 -2.53
C GLU A 151 0.33 27.15 -3.58
#